data_AF-A0A9X2WJ55-F1
#
_entry.id   AF-A0A9X2WJ55-F1
#
_cell.length_a   1.000
_cell.length_b   1.000
_cell.length_c   1.000
_cell.angle_alpha   90.00
_cell.angle_beta   90.00
_cell.angle_gamma   90.00
#
_symmetry.space_group_name_H-M   'P 1'
#
loop_
_entity.id
_entity.type
_entity.pdbx_description
1 polymer ?
#
loop_
_entity_poly.entity_id
_entity_poly.type
_entity_poly.pdbx_seq_one_letter_code
_entity_poly.pdbx_strand_id
1 'polypeptide(L)'
;MNELLAYLEKWKNSKSKIFGAEGYAVSITEELGDSVKVRFIEIDGNGLLARATLWESGNLVIEALDVETEAQVLQKTFETPELWQLDDKLNWWLSEIATYEP
;
A
#
# COMPACT_ATOMS: atom_id res chain seq x y z
N MET A 1 10.36 8.77 -15.63
CA MET A 1 9.90 7.74 -14.65
C MET A 1 9.26 8.51 -13.52
N ASN A 2 8.02 8.19 -13.12
CA ASN A 2 7.33 8.98 -12.11
C ASN A 2 7.95 8.68 -10.74
N GLU A 3 8.47 9.70 -10.06
CA GLU A 3 9.23 9.55 -8.81
C GLU A 3 8.38 8.93 -7.70
N LEU A 4 7.08 9.23 -7.66
CA LEU A 4 6.12 8.65 -6.71
C LEU A 4 5.98 7.15 -6.91
N LEU A 5 5.83 6.69 -8.15
CA LEU A 5 5.70 5.26 -8.48
C LEU A 5 6.98 4.49 -8.15
N ALA A 6 8.15 5.09 -8.43
CA ALA A 6 9.44 4.51 -8.06
C ALA A 6 9.66 4.50 -6.54
N TYR A 7 9.03 5.43 -5.81
CA TYR A 7 9.12 5.50 -4.35
C TYR A 7 8.44 4.31 -3.66
N LEU A 8 7.34 3.79 -4.21
CA LEU A 8 6.67 2.60 -3.66
C LEU A 8 7.62 1.40 -3.52
N GLU A 9 8.47 1.17 -4.51
CA GLU A 9 9.48 0.10 -4.46
C GLU A 9 10.50 0.36 -3.36
N LYS A 10 10.98 1.61 -3.24
CA LYS A 10 11.92 2.00 -2.17
C LYS A 10 11.28 1.84 -0.79
N TRP A 11 10.02 2.25 -0.63
CA TRP A 11 9.28 2.13 0.61
C TRP A 11 9.11 0.67 1.01
N LYS A 12 8.64 -0.20 0.09
CA LYS A 12 8.55 -1.64 0.36
C LYS A 12 9.89 -2.22 0.77
N ASN A 13 10.97 -1.88 0.07
CA ASN A 13 12.29 -2.40 0.38
C ASN A 13 12.75 -1.95 1.79
N SER A 14 12.50 -0.68 2.14
CA SER A 14 12.76 -0.12 3.46
C SER A 14 11.97 -0.85 4.57
N LYS A 15 10.71 -1.21 4.30
CA LYS A 15 9.81 -1.90 5.24
C LYS A 15 9.89 -3.43 5.18
N SER A 16 10.68 -4.00 4.27
CA SER A 16 10.85 -5.44 4.11
C SER A 16 11.26 -6.17 5.39
N LYS A 17 11.99 -5.49 6.29
CA LYS A 17 12.36 -6.05 7.60
C LYS A 17 11.16 -6.18 8.53
N ILE A 18 10.22 -5.23 8.49
CA ILE A 18 8.99 -5.24 9.29
C ILE A 18 8.08 -6.34 8.76
N PHE A 19 7.86 -6.36 7.44
CA PHE A 19 7.06 -7.39 6.80
C PHE A 19 7.59 -8.80 7.09
N GLY A 20 8.91 -9.01 7.01
CA GLY A 20 9.51 -10.30 7.36
C GLY A 20 9.43 -10.65 8.84
N ALA A 21 9.39 -9.66 9.74
CA ALA A 21 9.26 -9.89 11.18
C ALA A 21 7.82 -10.26 11.57
N GLU A 22 6.83 -9.62 10.94
CA GLU A 22 5.41 -9.84 11.23
C GLU A 22 4.78 -10.94 10.34
N GLY A 23 5.49 -11.40 9.31
CA GLY A 23 5.02 -12.42 8.39
C GLY A 23 4.11 -11.90 7.27
N TYR A 24 4.10 -10.60 7.02
CA TYR A 24 3.34 -10.00 5.93
C TYR A 24 3.95 -10.31 4.56
N ALA A 25 3.14 -10.85 3.64
CA ALA A 25 3.47 -11.04 2.25
C ALA A 25 3.17 -9.76 1.45
N VAL A 26 4.21 -9.02 1.07
CA VAL A 26 4.07 -7.77 0.32
C VAL A 26 4.43 -7.93 -1.14
N SER A 27 3.47 -7.68 -2.02
CA SER A 27 3.60 -7.71 -3.48
C SER A 27 3.44 -6.31 -4.06
N ILE A 28 4.21 -5.98 -5.10
CA ILE A 28 3.99 -4.74 -5.88
C ILE A 28 3.81 -5.19 -7.31
N THR A 29 2.72 -4.73 -7.93
CA THR A 29 2.49 -4.99 -9.35
C THR A 29 3.30 -4.02 -10.19
N GLU A 30 3.77 -4.49 -11.34
CA GLU A 30 4.48 -3.66 -12.32
C GLU A 30 3.62 -2.48 -12.80
N GLU A 31 4.26 -1.45 -13.35
CA GLU A 31 3.54 -0.26 -13.86
C GLU A 31 2.51 -0.69 -14.90
N LEU A 32 1.23 -0.54 -14.56
CA LEU A 32 0.13 -0.82 -15.47
C LEU A 32 -0.31 0.50 -16.11
N GLY A 33 -0.50 0.48 -17.44
CA GLY A 33 -1.10 1.58 -18.20
C GLY A 33 -0.19 2.18 -19.28
N ASP A 34 -0.69 2.16 -20.52
CA ASP A 34 -0.04 2.76 -21.71
C ASP A 34 -0.09 4.30 -21.69
N SER A 35 -1.08 4.89 -21.01
CA SER A 35 -1.30 6.36 -20.94
C SER A 35 -1.39 6.93 -19.52
N VAL A 36 -1.78 6.12 -18.53
CA VAL A 36 -1.79 6.52 -17.11
C VAL A 36 -1.08 5.42 -16.33
N LYS A 37 0.11 5.70 -15.84
CA LYS A 37 0.90 4.76 -15.05
C LYS A 37 0.29 4.62 -13.67
N VAL A 38 -0.06 3.41 -13.30
CA VAL A 38 -0.53 3.04 -11.96
C VAL A 38 0.33 1.91 -11.42
N ARG A 39 0.62 1.96 -10.11
CA ARG A 39 1.18 0.83 -9.37
C ARG A 39 0.34 0.60 -8.14
N PHE A 40 0.21 -0.65 -7.73
CA PHE A 40 -0.37 -0.95 -6.44
C PHE A 40 0.50 -1.92 -5.66
N ILE A 41 0.44 -1.79 -4.35
CA ILE A 41 1.07 -2.66 -3.36
C ILE A 41 -0.04 -3.46 -2.70
N GLU A 42 0.16 -4.76 -2.58
CA GLU A 42 -0.71 -5.65 -1.82
C GLU A 42 0.10 -6.16 -0.62
N ILE A 43 -0.51 -6.15 0.55
CA ILE A 43 0.01 -6.65 1.81
C ILE A 43 -0.99 -7.68 2.31
N ASP A 44 -0.57 -8.93 2.35
CA ASP A 44 -1.35 -10.04 2.90
C ASP A 44 -0.74 -10.48 4.23
N GLY A 45 -1.52 -10.48 5.30
CA GLY A 45 -1.15 -11.16 6.53
C GLY A 45 -2.06 -10.84 7.70
N ASN A 46 -1.94 -11.63 8.76
CA ASN A 46 -2.81 -11.61 9.94
C ASN A 46 -4.32 -11.70 9.62
N GLY A 47 -4.70 -12.43 8.55
CA GLY A 47 -6.08 -12.52 8.10
C GLY A 47 -6.60 -11.27 7.38
N LEU A 48 -5.75 -10.27 7.14
CA LEU A 48 -6.09 -9.03 6.47
C LEU A 48 -5.40 -8.92 5.11
N LEU A 49 -6.18 -8.65 4.08
CA LEU A 49 -5.72 -8.36 2.73
C LEU A 49 -5.82 -6.87 2.48
N ALA A 50 -4.68 -6.19 2.48
CA ALA A 50 -4.59 -4.76 2.28
C ALA A 50 -3.99 -4.42 0.92
N ARG A 51 -4.56 -3.44 0.23
CA ARG A 51 -4.10 -2.96 -1.08
C ARG A 51 -3.98 -1.44 -1.11
N ALA A 52 -2.83 -0.94 -1.53
CA ALA A 52 -2.56 0.48 -1.76
C ALA A 52 -2.26 0.74 -3.24
N THR A 53 -3.17 1.39 -3.94
CA THR A 53 -3.03 1.78 -5.35
C THR A 53 -2.56 3.24 -5.43
N LEU A 54 -1.50 3.51 -6.18
CA LEU A 54 -0.93 4.82 -6.43
C LEU A 54 -0.94 5.12 -7.93
N TRP A 55 -1.49 6.27 -8.29
CA TRP A 55 -1.53 6.77 -9.66
C TRP A 55 -0.43 7.78 -9.88
N GLU A 56 0.03 7.92 -11.13
CA GLU A 56 1.04 8.89 -11.52
C GLU A 56 0.66 10.35 -11.21
N SER A 57 -0.65 10.63 -11.12
CA SER A 57 -1.20 11.94 -10.73
C SER A 57 -1.00 12.26 -9.24
N GLY A 58 -0.50 11.31 -8.43
CA GLY A 58 -0.37 11.46 -6.98
C GLY A 58 -1.62 11.09 -6.20
N ASN A 59 -2.62 10.46 -6.81
CA ASN A 59 -3.73 9.87 -6.06
C ASN A 59 -3.25 8.56 -5.44
N LEU A 60 -3.54 8.34 -4.16
CA LEU A 60 -3.26 7.11 -3.42
C LEU A 60 -4.58 6.60 -2.85
N VAL A 61 -5.01 5.41 -3.24
CA VAL A 61 -6.18 4.73 -2.69
C VAL A 61 -5.68 3.55 -1.90
N ILE A 62 -5.96 3.54 -0.60
CA ILE A 62 -5.67 2.42 0.28
C ILE A 62 -6.96 1.70 0.65
N GLU A 63 -6.87 0.40 0.72
CA GLU A 63 -7.98 -0.51 0.98
C GLU A 63 -7.45 -1.61 1.90
N ALA A 64 -8.29 -2.10 2.80
CA ALA A 64 -8.03 -3.32 3.54
C ALA A 64 -9.33 -4.08 3.72
N LEU A 65 -9.23 -5.39 3.53
CA LEU A 65 -10.33 -6.34 3.54
C LEU A 65 -9.96 -7.47 4.49
N ASP A 66 -10.87 -7.78 5.38
CA ASP A 66 -10.74 -8.93 6.26
C ASP A 66 -11.07 -10.20 5.47
N VAL A 67 -10.14 -11.16 5.45
CA VAL A 67 -10.27 -12.39 4.66
C VAL A 67 -11.26 -13.36 5.30
N GLU A 68 -11.47 -13.29 6.62
CA GLU A 68 -12.39 -14.18 7.32
C GLU A 68 -13.85 -13.79 7.14
N THR A 69 -14.14 -12.49 7.17
CA THR A 69 -15.49 -11.92 7.08
C THR A 69 -15.82 -11.34 5.71
N GLU A 70 -14.83 -11.28 4.82
CA GLU A 70 -14.89 -10.59 3.51
C GLU A 70 -15.33 -9.12 3.65
N ALA A 71 -15.21 -8.55 4.86
CA ALA A 71 -15.65 -7.20 5.17
C ALA A 71 -14.54 -6.21 4.82
N GLN A 72 -14.92 -5.11 4.17
CA GLN A 72 -14.01 -4.01 3.95
C GLN A 72 -13.79 -3.26 5.27
N VAL A 73 -12.61 -3.43 5.87
CA VAL A 73 -12.25 -2.81 7.16
C VAL A 73 -11.73 -1.38 6.97
N LEU A 74 -11.08 -1.11 5.82
CA LEU A 74 -10.51 0.19 5.53
C LEU A 74 -10.67 0.52 4.05
N GLN A 75 -11.12 1.73 3.74
CA GLN A 75 -11.06 2.29 2.39
C GLN A 75 -10.88 3.80 2.49
N LYS A 76 -9.77 4.31 1.98
CA LYS A 76 -9.52 5.74 1.95
C LYS A 76 -8.76 6.14 0.69
N THR A 77 -9.14 7.27 0.14
CA THR A 77 -8.42 7.95 -0.93
C THR A 77 -7.71 9.16 -0.37
N PHE A 78 -6.46 9.32 -0.74
CA PHE A 78 -5.60 10.43 -0.37
C PHE A 78 -4.98 11.03 -1.61
N GLU A 79 -4.83 12.35 -1.59
CA GLU A 79 -4.04 13.07 -2.58
C GLU A 79 -2.64 13.26 -2.00
N THR A 80 -1.66 12.56 -2.56
CA THR A 80 -0.25 12.61 -2.20
C THR A 80 0.57 13.11 -3.40
N PRO A 81 0.46 14.42 -3.76
CA PRO A 81 1.29 15.01 -4.80
C PRO A 81 2.79 14.99 -4.43
N GLU A 82 3.13 14.92 -3.14
CA GLU A 82 4.51 14.91 -2.66
C GLU A 82 4.92 13.57 -2.03
N LEU A 83 6.21 13.23 -2.17
CA LEU A 83 6.80 11.99 -1.65
C LEU A 83 6.66 11.84 -0.14
N TRP A 84 6.80 12.93 0.62
CA TRP A 84 6.70 12.89 2.08
C TRP A 84 5.27 12.58 2.53
N GLN A 85 4.25 13.01 1.79
CA GLN A 85 2.85 12.68 2.06
C GLN A 85 2.58 11.21 1.75
N LEU A 86 3.13 10.72 0.63
CA LEU A 86 3.05 9.30 0.27
C LEU A 86 3.67 8.43 1.36
N ASP A 87 4.88 8.76 1.81
CA ASP A 87 5.55 8.03 2.89
C ASP A 87 4.73 8.05 4.19
N ASP A 88 4.28 9.24 4.62
CA ASP A 88 3.46 9.38 5.83
C ASP A 88 2.20 8.51 5.77
N LYS A 89 1.47 8.55 4.64
CA LYS A 89 0.22 7.80 4.47
C LYS A 89 0.44 6.30 4.39
N LEU A 90 1.50 5.85 3.71
CA LEU A 90 1.87 4.43 3.66
C LEU A 90 2.31 3.91 5.04
N ASN A 91 3.07 4.70 5.82
CA ASN A 91 3.45 4.35 7.18
C ASN A 91 2.23 4.26 8.11
N TRP A 92 1.33 5.23 8.02
CA TRP A 92 0.08 5.20 8.78
C TRP A 92 -0.76 3.97 8.41
N TRP A 93 -0.95 3.72 7.11
CA TRP A 93 -1.69 2.54 6.63
C TRP A 93 -1.08 1.23 7.11
N LEU A 94 0.24 1.10 7.07
CA LEU A 94 0.93 -0.07 7.61
C LEU A 94 0.67 -0.24 9.11
N SER A 95 0.66 0.86 9.87
CA SER A 95 0.33 0.82 11.30
C SER A 95 -1.11 0.38 11.55
N GLU A 96 -2.06 0.79 10.71
CA GLU A 96 -3.46 0.33 10.81
C GLU A 96 -3.57 -1.16 10.55
N ILE A 97 -2.88 -1.68 9.52
CA ILE A 97 -2.84 -3.12 9.23
C ILE A 97 -2.19 -3.90 10.38
N ALA A 98 -1.07 -3.41 10.91
CA ALA A 98 -0.35 -4.07 11.99
C ALA A 98 -1.09 -4.03 13.32
N THR A 99 -1.92 -3.01 13.54
CA THR A 99 -2.78 -2.89 14.73
C THR A 99 -4.11 -3.64 14.56
N TYR A 100 -4.42 -4.12 13.37
CA TYR A 100 -5.65 -4.88 13.13
C TYR A 100 -5.56 -6.26 13.79
N GLU A 101 -6.43 -6.48 14.77
CA GLU A 101 -6.65 -7.76 15.44
C GLU A 101 -8.03 -8.30 15.00
N PRO A 102 -8.11 -9.48 14.36
CA PRO A 102 -9.37 -10.11 13.98
C PRO A 102 -10.20 -10.63 15.18
#